data_AF-A0A966D5N9-F1
#
_entry.id   AF-A0A966D5N9-F1
#
_cell.length_a   1.000
_cell.length_b   1.000
_cell.length_c   1.000
_cell.angle_alpha   90.00
_cell.angle_beta   90.00
_cell.angle_gamma   90.00
#
_symmetry.space_group_name_H-M   'P 1'
#
loop_
_entity.id
_entity.type
_entity.pdbx_description
1 polymer ?
#
loop_
_entity_poly.entity_id
_entity_poly.type
_entity_poly.pdbx_seq_one_letter_code
_entity_poly.pdbx_strand_id
1 'polypeptide(L)'
;MKWKERWCTVIAGVLLLSAVHVVEAVMPPDVYSRMSEQSKIKATAVVEEVKTLEITRQSTWKSVVFSLKHPMSKGVPEKFSGTCYSVDHEWQQPPAGGTIYFYPEKGDLVYVTVA
;
A
#
# COMPACT_ATOMS: atom_id res chain seq x y z
N MET A 1 21.60 -44.57 39.25
CA MET A 1 21.24 -43.14 39.08
C MET A 1 21.83 -42.45 37.83
N LYS A 2 22.83 -43.00 37.11
CA LYS A 2 23.47 -42.35 35.95
C LYS A 2 22.71 -42.40 34.62
N TRP A 3 21.60 -43.13 34.52
CA TRP A 3 20.88 -43.28 33.24
C TRP A 3 20.02 -42.05 32.95
N LYS A 4 19.22 -41.57 33.92
CA LYS A 4 18.32 -40.42 33.77
C LYS A 4 19.03 -39.13 33.32
N GLU A 5 20.23 -38.88 33.84
CA GLU A 5 21.03 -37.69 33.49
C GLU A 5 21.44 -37.66 32.02
N ARG A 6 21.79 -38.83 31.44
CA ARG A 6 22.18 -38.93 30.02
C ARG A 6 21.02 -38.61 29.07
N TRP A 7 19.79 -38.98 29.41
CA TRP A 7 18.61 -38.63 28.60
C TRP A 7 18.30 -37.13 28.67
N CYS A 8 18.44 -36.53 29.86
CA CYS A 8 18.25 -35.08 30.02
C CYS A 8 19.27 -34.28 29.19
N THR A 9 20.53 -34.70 29.12
CA THR A 9 21.54 -34.03 28.29
C THR A 9 21.26 -34.16 26.79
N VAL A 10 20.82 -35.34 26.33
CA VAL A 10 20.47 -35.55 24.92
C VAL A 10 19.23 -34.75 24.53
N ILE A 11 18.20 -34.73 25.37
CA ILE A 11 16.97 -33.96 25.14
C ILE A 11 17.27 -32.44 25.14
N ALA A 12 18.10 -31.97 26.07
CA ALA A 12 18.54 -30.57 26.10
C ALA A 12 19.36 -30.20 24.84
N GLY A 13 20.22 -31.10 24.37
CA GLY A 13 20.98 -30.91 23.12
C GLY A 13 20.09 -30.84 21.88
N VAL A 14 19.07 -31.70 21.79
CA VAL A 14 18.09 -31.68 20.68
C VAL A 14 17.23 -30.41 20.71
N LEU A 15 16.81 -29.96 21.90
CA LEU A 15 16.07 -28.70 22.06
C LEU A 15 16.92 -27.48 21.65
N LEU A 16 18.21 -27.45 22.02
CA LEU A 16 19.14 -26.38 21.62
C LEU A 16 19.41 -26.35 20.10
N LEU A 17 19.47 -27.53 19.44
CA LEU A 17 19.62 -27.62 17.98
C LEU A 17 18.36 -27.17 17.22
N SER A 18 17.17 -27.35 17.80
CA SER A 18 15.90 -26.92 17.19
C SER A 18 15.67 -25.40 17.22
N ALA A 19 16.36 -24.67 18.11
CA ALA A 19 16.21 -23.22 18.27
C ALA A 19 16.92 -22.38 17.19
N VAL A 20 17.78 -22.99 16.36
CA VAL A 20 18.59 -22.27 15.36
C VAL A 20 17.84 -22.02 14.04
N HIS A 21 16.63 -22.56 13.86
CA HIS A 21 15.92 -22.53 12.58
C HIS A 21 14.90 -21.38 12.41
N VAL A 22 15.00 -20.33 13.21
CA VAL A 22 14.09 -19.19 13.08
C VAL A 22 14.91 -17.97 12.68
N VAL A 23 14.79 -17.60 11.40
CA VAL A 23 14.68 -16.23 10.87
C VAL A 23 15.33 -16.20 9.49
N GLU A 24 14.54 -16.53 8.46
CA GLU A 24 14.68 -15.93 7.12
C GLU A 24 13.40 -16.17 6.31
N ALA A 25 12.28 -15.71 6.87
CA ALA A 25 11.00 -15.62 6.15
C ALA A 25 10.85 -14.28 5.41
N VAL A 26 11.91 -13.46 5.38
CA VAL A 26 11.95 -12.17 4.69
C VAL A 26 12.74 -12.36 3.41
N MET A 27 12.16 -11.98 2.27
CA MET A 27 12.87 -12.09 1.00
C MET A 27 14.08 -11.14 1.00
N PRO A 28 15.13 -11.43 0.22
CA PRO A 28 16.25 -10.52 0.06
C PRO A 28 15.79 -9.11 -0.37
N PRO A 29 16.39 -8.02 0.16
CA PRO A 29 16.00 -6.63 -0.15
C PRO A 29 15.93 -6.29 -1.64
N ASP A 30 16.78 -6.89 -2.46
CA ASP A 30 16.81 -6.73 -3.92
C ASP A 30 15.51 -7.23 -4.59
N VAL A 31 14.88 -8.27 -4.04
CA VAL A 31 13.59 -8.77 -4.53
C VAL A 31 12.52 -7.69 -4.39
N TYR A 32 12.47 -7.02 -3.24
CA TYR A 32 11.51 -5.93 -2.99
C TYR A 32 11.81 -4.71 -3.86
N SER A 33 13.09 -4.35 -4.03
CA SER A 33 13.49 -3.24 -4.91
C SER A 33 13.05 -3.49 -6.34
N ARG A 34 13.31 -4.69 -6.88
CA ARG A 34 12.91 -5.07 -8.25
C ARG A 34 11.39 -5.08 -8.43
N MET A 35 10.65 -5.62 -7.45
CA MET A 35 9.19 -5.60 -7.48
C MET A 35 8.64 -4.17 -7.44
N SER A 36 9.26 -3.28 -6.66
CA SER A 36 8.92 -1.86 -6.62
C SER A 36 9.15 -1.17 -7.96
N GLU A 37 10.31 -1.42 -8.59
CA GLU A 37 10.64 -0.86 -9.91
C GLU A 37 9.68 -1.34 -11.01
N GLN A 38 9.33 -2.63 -10.98
CA GLN A 38 8.39 -3.25 -11.91
C GLN A 38 6.92 -2.87 -11.64
N SER A 39 6.61 -2.36 -10.45
CA SER A 39 5.25 -1.95 -10.10
C SER A 39 4.76 -0.81 -10.98
N LYS A 40 3.49 -0.85 -11.36
CA LYS A 40 2.82 0.28 -11.99
C LYS A 40 2.61 1.43 -11.00
N ILE A 41 2.49 1.11 -9.71
CA ILE A 41 2.42 2.10 -8.62
C ILE A 41 3.81 2.67 -8.42
N LYS A 42 3.93 3.99 -8.58
CA LYS A 42 5.21 4.72 -8.48
C LYS A 42 5.35 5.53 -7.20
N ALA A 43 4.25 5.77 -6.48
CA ALA A 43 4.31 6.47 -5.21
C ALA A 43 3.12 6.19 -4.30
N THR A 44 3.33 6.46 -3.01
CA THR A 44 2.26 6.72 -2.05
C THR A 44 2.12 8.23 -1.88
N ALA A 45 0.89 8.74 -1.94
CA ALA A 45 0.61 10.17 -1.89
C ALA A 45 -0.59 10.48 -0.99
N VAL A 46 -0.69 11.72 -0.57
CA VAL A 46 -1.84 12.24 0.17
C VAL A 46 -2.62 13.20 -0.72
N VAL A 47 -3.93 13.05 -0.78
CA VAL A 47 -4.81 13.99 -1.47
C VAL A 47 -4.79 15.34 -0.74
N GLU A 48 -4.25 16.36 -1.39
CA GLU A 48 -4.14 17.71 -0.84
C GLU A 48 -5.39 18.54 -1.15
N GLU A 49 -5.93 18.40 -2.37
CA GLU A 49 -7.09 19.14 -2.85
C GLU A 49 -7.89 18.30 -3.85
N VAL A 50 -9.22 18.42 -3.79
CA VAL A 50 -10.15 17.88 -4.78
C VAL A 50 -11.02 19.01 -5.27
N LYS A 51 -10.99 19.27 -6.59
CA LYS A 51 -11.76 20.33 -7.22
C LYS A 51 -12.67 19.75 -8.29
N THR A 52 -13.97 19.97 -8.14
CA THR A 52 -14.94 19.68 -9.20
C THR A 52 -14.71 20.61 -10.38
N LEU A 53 -14.44 20.04 -11.54
CA LEU A 53 -14.28 20.76 -12.80
C LEU A 53 -15.61 20.88 -13.54
N GLU A 54 -16.37 19.78 -13.59
CA GLU A 54 -17.63 19.71 -14.33
C GLU A 54 -18.58 18.71 -13.66
N ILE A 55 -19.87 19.00 -13.70
CA ILE A 55 -20.93 18.08 -13.27
C ILE A 55 -21.84 17.86 -14.47
N THR A 56 -21.93 16.60 -14.91
CA THR A 56 -22.86 16.17 -15.96
C THR A 56 -23.98 15.32 -15.35
N ARG A 57 -24.95 14.93 -16.18
CA ARG A 57 -26.01 14.00 -15.76
C ARG A 57 -25.50 12.59 -15.42
N GLN A 58 -24.31 12.22 -15.91
CA GLN A 58 -23.79 10.85 -15.80
C GLN A 58 -22.57 10.75 -14.87
N SER A 59 -21.83 11.84 -14.70
CA SER A 59 -20.59 11.85 -13.92
C SER A 59 -20.19 13.26 -13.48
N THR A 60 -19.40 13.30 -12.42
CA THR A 60 -18.68 14.47 -11.92
C THR A 60 -17.22 14.32 -12.31
N TRP A 61 -16.67 15.28 -13.03
CA TRP A 61 -15.26 15.34 -13.38
C TRP A 61 -14.52 16.17 -12.34
N LYS A 62 -13.44 15.62 -11.77
CA LYS A 62 -12.67 16.25 -10.70
C LYS A 62 -11.19 16.29 -11.04
N SER A 63 -10.54 17.39 -10.67
CA SER A 63 -9.09 17.48 -10.55
C SER A 63 -8.70 17.13 -9.12
N VAL A 64 -7.63 16.35 -8.96
CA VAL A 64 -7.10 15.93 -7.67
C VAL A 64 -5.64 16.32 -7.61
N VAL A 65 -5.27 17.08 -6.58
CA VAL A 65 -3.88 17.45 -6.30
C VAL A 65 -3.34 16.53 -5.22
N PHE A 66 -2.16 16.00 -5.46
CA PHE A 66 -1.48 15.06 -4.59
C PHE A 66 -0.17 15.67 -4.07
N SER A 67 0.11 15.39 -2.80
CA SER A 67 1.40 15.62 -2.17
C SER A 67 2.12 14.29 -1.99
N LEU A 68 3.39 14.23 -2.37
CA LEU A 68 4.19 13.02 -2.28
C LEU A 68 4.44 12.66 -0.81
N LYS A 69 4.08 11.43 -0.43
CA LYS A 69 4.45 10.87 0.89
C LYS A 69 5.68 9.98 0.79
N HIS A 70 5.71 9.10 -0.21
CA HIS A 70 6.83 8.20 -0.42
C HIS A 70 6.99 7.83 -1.91
N PRO A 71 8.16 8.07 -2.52
CA PRO A 71 8.45 7.62 -3.88
C PRO A 71 8.89 6.15 -3.89
N MET A 72 8.29 5.34 -4.76
CA MET A 72 8.70 3.94 -5.02
C MET A 72 9.66 3.81 -6.21
N SER A 73 9.82 4.88 -6.99
CA SER A 73 10.79 5.00 -8.09
C SER A 73 11.41 6.40 -8.10
N LYS A 74 12.55 6.54 -8.79
CA LYS A 74 13.19 7.85 -9.00
C LYS A 74 12.31 8.75 -9.89
N GLY A 75 12.45 10.06 -9.73
CA GLY A 75 11.82 11.05 -10.61
C GLY A 75 10.35 11.37 -10.32
N VAL A 76 9.80 10.93 -9.18
CA VAL A 76 8.46 11.32 -8.76
C VAL A 76 8.48 12.75 -8.20
N PRO A 77 7.69 13.69 -8.74
CA PRO A 77 7.64 15.06 -8.25
C PRO A 77 6.98 15.16 -6.86
N GLU A 78 7.35 16.17 -6.07
CA GLU A 78 6.79 16.40 -4.72
C GLU A 78 5.30 16.74 -4.74
N LYS A 79 4.84 17.38 -5.83
CA LYS A 79 3.44 17.68 -6.10
C LYS A 79 3.08 17.30 -7.52
N PHE A 80 1.90 16.73 -7.69
CA PHE A 80 1.36 16.39 -9.01
C PHE A 80 -0.16 16.37 -8.95
N SER A 81 -0.79 16.43 -10.12
CA SER A 81 -2.24 16.41 -10.25
C SER A 81 -2.69 15.31 -11.20
N GLY A 82 -3.87 14.76 -10.93
CA GLY A 82 -4.57 13.87 -11.84
C GLY A 82 -6.02 14.29 -11.98
N THR A 83 -6.75 13.60 -12.84
CA THR A 83 -8.19 13.79 -12.99
C THR A 83 -8.92 12.47 -12.79
N CYS A 84 -10.10 12.51 -12.20
CA CYS A 84 -10.97 11.35 -12.05
C CYS A 84 -12.43 11.69 -12.37
N TYR A 85 -13.19 10.65 -12.72
CA TYR A 85 -14.65 10.73 -12.84
C TYR A 85 -15.28 9.98 -11.67
N SER A 86 -16.29 10.59 -11.06
CA SER A 86 -17.08 9.99 -9.99
C SER A 86 -18.57 10.05 -10.31
N VAL A 87 -19.33 9.10 -9.78
CA VAL A 87 -20.80 9.10 -9.86
C VAL A 87 -21.32 9.40 -8.46
N ASP A 88 -21.19 10.65 -8.07
CA ASP A 88 -21.59 11.22 -6.78
C ASP A 88 -22.50 12.42 -7.02
N HIS A 89 -23.75 12.15 -7.34
CA HIS A 89 -24.75 13.20 -7.37
C HIS A 89 -25.31 13.43 -5.97
N GLU A 90 -25.64 14.68 -5.63
CA GLU A 90 -26.16 15.05 -4.29
C GLU A 90 -27.40 14.25 -3.87
N TRP A 91 -28.21 13.82 -4.85
CA TRP A 91 -29.41 13.01 -4.63
C TRP A 91 -29.11 11.52 -4.37
N GLN A 92 -27.86 11.08 -4.51
CA GLN A 92 -27.44 9.70 -4.26
C GLN A 92 -26.71 9.61 -2.91
N GLN A 93 -27.47 9.29 -1.85
CA GLN A 93 -26.92 8.92 -0.55
C GLN A 93 -27.36 7.50 -0.19
N PRO A 94 -26.44 6.50 -0.14
CA PRO A 94 -24.99 6.59 -0.39
C PRO A 94 -24.63 6.74 -1.89
N PRO A 95 -23.38 7.13 -2.22
CA PRO A 95 -22.89 7.21 -3.59
C PRO A 95 -23.09 5.90 -4.37
N ALA A 96 -23.30 6.00 -5.68
CA ALA A 96 -23.54 4.84 -6.53
C ALA A 96 -22.37 3.85 -6.47
N GLY A 97 -22.64 2.57 -6.21
CA GLY A 97 -21.58 1.56 -6.13
C GLY A 97 -20.75 1.57 -4.83
N GLY A 98 -21.06 2.43 -3.87
CA GLY A 98 -20.44 2.42 -2.54
C GLY A 98 -18.91 2.51 -2.62
N THR A 99 -18.20 1.45 -2.22
CA THR A 99 -16.73 1.37 -2.24
C THR A 99 -16.15 0.79 -3.52
N ILE A 100 -16.98 0.46 -4.53
CA ILE A 100 -16.49 -0.05 -5.82
C ILE A 100 -15.78 1.05 -6.60
N TYR A 101 -16.23 2.29 -6.46
CA TYR A 101 -15.58 3.46 -7.04
C TYR A 101 -14.75 4.20 -6.00
N PHE A 102 -13.67 4.82 -6.48
CA PHE A 102 -12.83 5.68 -5.66
C PHE A 102 -13.38 7.11 -5.69
N TYR A 103 -13.77 7.62 -4.53
CA TYR A 103 -14.25 8.98 -4.33
C TYR A 103 -13.19 9.72 -3.49
N PRO A 104 -12.26 10.46 -4.11
CA PRO A 104 -11.16 11.06 -3.39
C PRO A 104 -11.65 12.14 -2.43
N GLU A 105 -11.16 12.08 -1.20
CA GLU A 105 -11.33 13.11 -0.18
C GLU A 105 -9.97 13.66 0.25
N LYS A 106 -9.97 14.93 0.68
CA LYS A 106 -8.75 15.55 1.20
C LYS A 106 -8.25 14.78 2.42
N GLY A 107 -6.98 14.42 2.41
CA GLY A 107 -6.33 13.64 3.46
C GLY A 107 -6.22 12.16 3.15
N ASP A 108 -6.87 11.66 2.10
CA ASP A 108 -6.79 10.25 1.71
C ASP A 108 -5.36 9.85 1.34
N LEU A 109 -4.95 8.70 1.88
CA LEU A 109 -3.69 8.04 1.52
C LEU A 109 -3.93 7.13 0.33
N VAL A 110 -3.28 7.43 -0.80
CA VAL A 110 -3.49 6.73 -2.06
C VAL A 110 -2.20 6.15 -2.63
N TYR A 111 -2.35 5.08 -3.40
CA TYR A 111 -1.31 4.54 -4.27
C TYR A 111 -1.53 5.06 -5.68
N VAL A 112 -0.50 5.68 -6.26
CA VAL A 112 -0.62 6.35 -7.56
C VAL A 112 0.38 5.81 -8.57
N THR A 113 -0.05 5.79 -9.83
CA THR A 113 0.83 5.63 -10.99
C THR A 113 1.20 7.02 -11.48
N VAL A 114 2.49 7.28 -11.72
CA VAL A 114 2.98 8.54 -12.27
C VAL A 114 3.48 8.23 -13.69
N ALA A 115 2.97 8.97 -14.67
CA ALA A 115 3.30 8.81 -16.09
C ALA A 115 4.52 9.65 -16.48
#